data_AF-A0A444Z8C1-F1
#
_entry.id   AF-A0A444Z8C1-F1
#
_cell.length_a   1.000
_cell.length_b   1.000
_cell.length_c   1.000
_cell.angle_alpha   90.00
_cell.angle_beta   90.00
_cell.angle_gamma   90.00
#
_symmetry.space_group_name_H-M   'P 1'
#
loop_
_entity.id
_entity.type
_entity.pdbx_description
1 polymer ?
#
loop_
_entity_poly.entity_id
_entity_poly.type
_entity_poly.pdbx_seq_one_letter_code
_entity_poly.pdbx_strand_id
1 'polypeptide(L)'
;MAQKRFIVEVEKAKEAEGERPSRGPVYRSLFAKDGFPPPVPGLDNCWDIFRTSAQKYPKNPMLGHREIVDGKPGKYKWKTYEEVYDLVIKIGNSLRSCGYGEGVKCGIYGANCAEWIISMEN
;
A
#
# COMPACT_ATOMS: atom_id res chain seq x y z
N MET A 1 -1.38 -0.77 -37.58
CA MET A 1 -0.90 -0.21 -36.30
C MET A 1 -0.52 -1.36 -35.39
N ALA A 2 0.77 -1.57 -35.11
CA ALA A 2 1.20 -2.67 -34.24
C ALA A 2 0.68 -2.45 -32.81
N GLN A 3 0.05 -3.46 -32.22
CA GLN A 3 -0.47 -3.41 -30.86
C GLN A 3 0.71 -3.29 -29.89
N LYS A 4 0.79 -2.17 -29.15
CA LYS A 4 1.83 -1.97 -28.13
C LYS A 4 1.70 -3.07 -27.08
N ARG A 5 2.66 -3.99 -27.03
CA ARG A 5 2.80 -4.98 -25.95
C ARG A 5 3.61 -4.35 -24.82
N PHE A 6 2.98 -4.20 -23.66
CA PHE A 6 3.62 -3.69 -22.44
C PHE A 6 4.24 -4.80 -21.58
N ILE A 7 4.14 -6.06 -22.04
CA ILE A 7 4.77 -7.21 -21.41
C ILE A 7 5.67 -7.91 -22.42
N VAL A 8 6.82 -8.37 -21.94
CA VAL A 8 7.82 -9.12 -22.69
C VAL A 8 8.10 -10.44 -21.98
N GLU A 9 8.16 -11.52 -22.75
CA GLU A 9 8.61 -12.81 -22.25
C GLU A 9 10.11 -12.71 -21.92
N VAL A 10 10.48 -13.05 -20.69
CA VAL A 10 11.86 -13.01 -20.21
C VAL A 10 12.40 -14.40 -19.87
N GLU A 11 11.51 -15.38 -19.72
CA GLU A 11 11.86 -16.78 -19.52
C GLU A 11 10.84 -17.65 -20.26
N LYS A 12 11.34 -18.63 -21.01
CA LYS A 12 10.48 -19.58 -21.72
C LYS A 12 9.76 -20.50 -20.74
N ALA A 13 8.63 -21.05 -21.18
CA ALA A 13 7.99 -22.15 -20.49
C ALA A 13 8.96 -23.33 -20.31
N LYS A 14 8.80 -24.06 -19.21
CA LYS A 14 9.57 -25.25 -18.87
C LYS A 14 8.61 -26.42 -18.69
N GLU A 15 8.89 -27.53 -19.37
CA GLU A 15 8.16 -28.78 -19.16
C GLU A 15 8.40 -29.33 -17.76
N ALA A 16 7.60 -30.32 -17.37
CA ALA A 16 7.80 -31.03 -16.11
C ALA A 16 9.14 -31.79 -16.13
N GLU A 17 9.86 -31.79 -15.01
CA GLU A 17 11.15 -32.48 -14.87
C GLU A 17 11.20 -33.18 -13.50
N GLY A 18 11.13 -34.52 -13.51
CA GLY A 18 11.04 -35.33 -12.30
C GLY A 18 9.81 -34.95 -11.46
N GLU A 19 10.03 -34.56 -10.21
CA GLU A 19 8.97 -34.10 -9.30
C GLU A 19 8.57 -32.62 -9.52
N ARG A 20 9.25 -31.88 -10.40
CA ARG A 20 8.93 -30.47 -10.66
C ARG A 20 7.84 -30.38 -11.72
N PRO A 21 6.68 -29.75 -11.43
CA PRO A 21 5.64 -29.55 -12.43
C PRO A 21 6.09 -28.59 -13.53
N SER A 22 5.41 -28.65 -14.68
CA SER A 22 5.62 -27.70 -15.77
C SER A 22 5.31 -26.26 -15.31
N ARG A 23 6.02 -25.28 -15.89
CA ARG A 23 5.86 -23.85 -15.62
C ARG A 23 5.67 -23.09 -16.92
N GLY A 24 4.68 -22.21 -16.95
CA GLY A 24 4.48 -21.29 -18.07
C GLY A 24 5.63 -20.28 -18.22
N PRO A 25 5.66 -19.51 -19.32
CA PRO A 25 6.66 -18.48 -19.53
C PRO A 25 6.54 -17.35 -18.51
N VAL A 26 7.67 -16.74 -18.16
CA VAL A 26 7.71 -15.56 -17.29
C VAL A 26 7.62 -14.31 -18.14
N TYR A 27 6.68 -13.44 -17.81
CA TYR A 27 6.51 -12.14 -18.44
C TYR A 27 6.90 -11.03 -17.48
N ARG A 28 7.56 -10.00 -17.99
CA ARG A 28 7.84 -8.75 -17.26
C ARG A 28 7.27 -7.56 -18.01
N SER A 29 6.98 -6.49 -17.27
CA SER A 29 6.69 -5.18 -17.86
C SER A 29 7.87 -4.74 -18.74
N LEU A 30 7.57 -4.12 -19.87
CA LEU A 30 8.57 -3.51 -20.75
C LEU A 30 9.46 -2.51 -19.99
N PHE A 31 8.89 -1.82 -19.00
CA PHE A 31 9.58 -0.82 -18.17
C PHE A 31 10.52 -1.43 -17.10
N ALA A 32 10.45 -2.74 -16.88
CA ALA A 32 11.21 -3.43 -15.84
C ALA A 32 11.77 -4.78 -16.34
N LYS A 33 12.01 -4.90 -17.66
CA LYS A 33 12.44 -6.18 -18.26
C LYS A 33 13.76 -6.67 -17.67
N ASP A 34 14.71 -5.75 -17.44
CA ASP A 34 16.05 -6.01 -16.91
C ASP A 34 16.15 -5.76 -15.40
N GLY A 35 15.01 -5.59 -14.71
CA GLY A 35 14.93 -5.19 -13.31
C GLY A 35 14.17 -3.88 -13.13
N PHE A 36 13.82 -3.57 -11.88
CA PHE A 36 13.17 -2.30 -11.56
C PHE A 36 14.15 -1.13 -11.67
N PRO A 37 13.68 0.07 -12.04
CA PRO A 37 14.48 1.27 -11.88
C PRO A 37 14.91 1.43 -10.41
N PRO A 38 16.02 2.14 -10.14
CA PRO A 38 16.42 2.44 -8.77
C PRO A 38 15.29 3.17 -8.03
N PRO A 39 15.15 2.96 -6.71
CA PRO A 39 14.17 3.69 -5.90
C PRO A 39 14.36 5.20 -6.05
N VAL A 40 13.25 5.93 -5.96
CA VAL A 40 13.30 7.39 -5.92
C VAL A 40 14.04 7.81 -4.64
N PRO A 41 15.05 8.69 -4.69
CA PRO A 41 15.76 9.14 -3.49
C PRO A 41 14.80 9.65 -2.41
N GLY A 42 14.93 9.14 -1.19
CA GLY A 42 14.05 9.47 -0.06
C GLY A 42 12.72 8.70 -0.04
N LEU A 43 12.59 7.66 -0.86
CA LEU A 43 11.45 6.73 -0.88
C LEU A 43 11.96 5.32 -0.56
N ASP A 44 12.50 5.14 0.64
CA ASP A 44 13.26 3.94 1.02
C ASP A 44 12.35 2.85 1.61
N ASN A 45 11.19 3.23 2.14
CA ASN A 45 10.23 2.31 2.77
C ASN A 45 8.76 2.77 2.56
N CYS A 46 7.81 1.95 3.01
CA CYS A 46 6.38 2.27 2.88
C CYS A 46 5.97 3.56 3.61
N TRP A 47 6.59 3.84 4.76
CA TRP A 47 6.34 5.09 5.51
C TRP A 47 6.73 6.31 4.68
N ASP A 48 7.84 6.27 3.95
CA ASP A 48 8.25 7.38 3.08
C ASP A 48 7.22 7.64 1.98
N ILE A 49 6.58 6.60 1.44
CA ILE A 49 5.51 6.73 0.44
C ILE A 49 4.32 7.49 1.01
N PHE A 50 3.86 7.09 2.19
CA PHE A 50 2.72 7.73 2.86
C PHE A 50 3.06 9.16 3.28
N ARG A 51 4.16 9.35 4.01
CA ARG A 51 4.65 10.67 4.47
C ARG A 51 4.80 11.65 3.31
N THR A 52 5.46 11.22 2.23
CA THR A 52 5.67 12.08 1.05
C THR A 52 4.35 12.44 0.37
N SER A 53 3.42 11.49 0.27
CA SER A 53 2.09 11.73 -0.28
C SER A 53 1.30 12.73 0.57
N ALA A 54 1.37 12.61 1.90
CA ALA A 54 0.67 13.52 2.81
C ALA A 54 1.25 14.94 2.76
N GLN A 55 2.56 15.08 2.63
CA GLN A 55 3.22 16.37 2.43
C GLN A 55 2.87 17.02 1.10
N LYS A 56 2.79 16.22 0.02
CA LYS A 56 2.56 16.72 -1.33
C LYS A 56 1.09 17.06 -1.61
N TYR A 57 0.17 16.31 -1.00
CA TYR A 57 -1.27 16.42 -1.24
C TYR A 57 -2.11 16.56 0.04
N PRO A 58 -1.74 17.46 0.98
CA PRO A 58 -2.28 17.47 2.34
C PRO A 58 -3.79 17.65 2.41
N LYS A 59 -4.37 18.42 1.49
CA LYS A 59 -5.81 18.73 1.47
C LYS A 59 -6.63 17.78 0.59
N ASN A 60 -5.99 16.84 -0.10
CA ASN A 60 -6.73 15.89 -0.94
C ASN A 60 -7.47 14.86 -0.05
N PRO A 61 -8.67 14.42 -0.44
CA PRO A 61 -9.39 13.37 0.28
C PRO A 61 -8.62 12.04 0.17
N MET A 62 -8.43 11.38 1.32
CA MET A 62 -7.70 10.11 1.44
C MET A 62 -8.63 8.97 1.85
N LEU A 63 -9.30 9.10 3.01
CA LEU A 63 -10.14 8.04 3.57
C LEU A 63 -11.59 8.49 3.64
N GLY A 64 -12.46 7.81 2.90
CA GLY A 64 -13.90 8.06 2.88
C GLY A 64 -14.66 7.06 3.74
N HIS A 65 -15.52 7.54 4.63
CA HIS A 65 -16.43 6.70 5.41
C HIS A 65 -17.88 7.17 5.22
N ARG A 66 -18.83 6.22 5.19
CA ARG A 66 -20.27 6.52 5.11
C ARG A 66 -20.90 6.36 6.48
N GLU A 67 -21.46 7.43 7.01
CA GLU A 67 -22.29 7.34 8.20
C GLU A 67 -23.60 6.64 7.87
N ILE A 68 -23.97 5.67 8.71
CA ILE A 68 -25.28 5.01 8.61
C ILE A 68 -26.24 5.82 9.48
N VAL A 69 -27.26 6.42 8.85
CA VAL A 69 -28.32 7.19 9.52
C VAL A 69 -29.62 6.45 9.27
N ASP A 70 -30.34 6.06 10.34
CA ASP A 70 -31.59 5.29 10.26
C ASP A 70 -31.48 4.00 9.43
N GLY A 71 -30.36 3.29 9.57
CA GLY A 71 -30.08 2.05 8.83
C GLY A 71 -29.78 2.25 7.34
N LYS A 72 -29.74 3.50 6.85
CA LYS A 72 -29.44 3.82 5.46
C LYS A 72 -28.04 4.44 5.36
N PRO A 73 -27.25 4.05 4.35
CA PRO A 73 -25.91 4.58 4.21
C PRO A 73 -25.96 6.01 3.62
N GLY A 74 -25.47 6.98 4.40
CA GLY A 74 -25.43 8.39 4.04
C GLY A 74 -24.34 8.75 3.02
N LYS A 75 -24.02 10.04 2.94
CA LYS A 75 -22.93 10.57 2.09
C LYS A 75 -21.56 10.19 2.68
N TYR A 76 -20.55 10.14 1.82
CA TYR A 76 -19.18 9.99 2.27
C TYR A 76 -18.71 11.24 3.01
N LYS A 77 -18.15 11.03 4.20
CA LYS A 77 -17.27 11.97 4.88
C LYS A 77 -15.84 11.56 4.60
N TRP A 78 -15.02 12.53 4.21
CA TRP A 78 -13.63 12.29 3.83
C TRP A 78 -12.70 12.89 4.86
N LYS A 79 -11.65 12.14 5.20
CA LYS A 79 -10.47 12.68 5.85
C LYS A 79 -9.43 13.04 4.81
N THR A 80 -8.76 14.17 4.98
CA THR A 80 -7.65 14.55 4.12
C THR A 80 -6.38 13.78 4.48
N TYR A 81 -5.39 13.78 3.59
CA TYR A 81 -4.09 13.19 3.90
C TYR A 81 -3.44 13.80 5.15
N GLU A 82 -3.55 15.12 5.35
CA GLU A 82 -3.00 15.79 6.53
C GLU A 82 -3.70 15.33 7.82
N GLU A 83 -5.03 15.25 7.82
CA GLU A 83 -5.79 14.76 8.99
C GLU A 83 -5.44 13.31 9.33
N VAL A 84 -5.24 12.46 8.31
CA VAL A 84 -4.81 11.07 8.50
C VAL A 84 -3.37 11.03 9.03
N TYR A 85 -2.46 11.80 8.47
CA TYR A 85 -1.07 11.88 8.94
C TYR A 85 -0.98 12.30 10.41
N ASP A 86 -1.73 13.34 10.80
CA ASP A 86 -1.76 13.79 12.20
C ASP A 86 -2.28 12.71 13.15
N LEU A 87 -3.28 11.92 12.73
CA LEU A 87 -3.78 10.80 13.51
C LEU A 87 -2.74 9.69 13.64
N VAL A 88 -2.07 9.33 12.55
CA VAL A 88 -0.99 8.32 12.54
C VAL A 88 0.11 8.73 13.50
N ILE A 89 0.63 9.96 13.42
CA ILE A 89 1.68 10.44 14.34
C ILE A 89 1.23 10.37 15.81
N LYS A 90 -0.03 10.71 16.11
CA LYS A 90 -0.58 10.60 17.47
C LYS A 90 -0.65 9.15 17.95
N ILE A 91 -1.08 8.23 17.09
CA ILE A 91 -1.16 6.80 17.40
C ILE A 91 0.23 6.23 17.62
N GLY A 92 1.19 6.46 16.72
CA GLY A 92 2.56 5.99 16.86
C GLY A 92 3.23 6.48 18.14
N ASN A 93 3.04 7.75 18.51
CA ASN A 93 3.54 8.29 19.78
C ASN A 93 2.87 7.64 20.99
N SER A 94 1.57 7.32 20.90
CA SER A 94 0.83 6.64 21.97
C SER A 94 1.24 5.17 22.12
N LEU A 95 1.52 4.47 21.02
CA LEU A 95 2.06 3.11 21.05
C LEU A 95 3.43 3.08 21.73
N ARG A 96 4.29 4.05 21.41
CA ARG A 96 5.60 4.19 22.08
C ARG A 96 5.48 4.46 23.57
N SER A 97 4.54 5.31 24.01
CA SER A 97 4.33 5.54 25.44
C SER A 97 3.79 4.31 26.18
N CYS A 98 3.11 3.41 25.47
CA CYS A 98 2.69 2.10 25.99
C CYS A 98 3.79 1.02 25.95
N GLY A 99 5.01 1.35 25.53
CA GLY A 99 6.14 0.42 25.49
C GLY A 99 6.30 -0.38 24.19
N TYR A 100 5.56 -0.04 23.13
CA TYR A 100 5.74 -0.65 21.81
C TYR A 100 6.81 0.10 21.00
N GLY A 101 7.95 -0.55 20.81
CA GLY A 101 9.08 -0.03 20.05
C GLY A 101 9.38 -0.82 18.77
N GLU A 102 10.53 -0.51 18.17
CA GLU A 102 11.02 -1.21 16.99
C GLU A 102 11.12 -2.73 17.23
N GLY A 103 10.67 -3.52 16.25
CA GLY A 103 10.69 -4.99 16.30
C GLY A 103 9.62 -5.63 17.18
N VAL A 104 8.86 -4.84 17.95
CA VAL A 104 7.73 -5.34 18.75
C VAL A 104 6.54 -5.65 17.84
N LYS A 105 5.89 -6.79 18.09
CA LYS A 105 4.72 -7.22 17.31
C LYS A 105 3.44 -6.73 18.00
N CYS A 106 2.59 -6.05 17.25
CA CYS A 106 1.26 -5.65 17.68
C CYS A 106 0.22 -6.30 16.76
N GLY A 107 -0.75 -7.01 17.34
CA GLY A 107 -1.88 -7.56 16.60
C GLY A 107 -2.99 -6.51 16.51
N ILE A 108 -3.42 -6.21 15.30
CA ILE A 108 -4.52 -5.27 15.05
C ILE A 108 -5.66 -6.05 14.38
N TYR A 109 -6.85 -5.96 14.95
CA TYR A 109 -8.06 -6.50 14.35
C TYR A 109 -8.81 -5.37 13.64
N GLY A 110 -8.81 -5.40 12.31
CA GLY A 110 -9.50 -4.41 11.48
C GLY A 110 -10.51 -5.06 10.55
N ALA A 111 -11.73 -4.54 10.56
CA ALA A 111 -12.63 -4.67 9.41
C ALA A 111 -12.15 -3.73 8.29
N ASN A 112 -12.79 -3.76 7.11
CA ASN A 112 -12.52 -2.78 6.07
C ASN A 112 -13.05 -1.39 6.48
N CYS A 113 -12.25 -0.64 7.25
CA CYS A 113 -12.58 0.67 7.79
C CYS A 113 -11.38 1.63 7.73
N ALA A 114 -11.63 2.92 7.98
CA ALA A 114 -10.59 3.95 7.92
C ALA A 114 -9.56 3.77 9.05
N GLU A 115 -10.01 3.36 10.23
CA GLU A 115 -9.19 3.13 11.42
C GLU A 115 -8.15 2.02 11.17
N TRP A 116 -8.53 0.99 10.43
CA TRP A 116 -7.60 -0.07 10.02
C TRP A 116 -6.44 0.50 9.20
N ILE A 117 -6.73 1.29 8.16
CA ILE A 117 -5.69 1.93 7.35
C ILE A 117 -4.81 2.84 8.22
N ILE A 118 -5.42 3.72 9.01
CA ILE A 118 -4.71 4.64 9.91
C ILE A 118 -3.77 3.88 10.85
N SER A 119 -4.17 2.71 11.34
CA SER A 119 -3.36 1.92 12.26
C SER A 119 -2.12 1.28 11.60
N MET A 120 -2.18 0.98 10.30
CA MET A 120 -1.11 0.34 9.55
C MET A 120 -0.01 1.31 9.09
N GLU A 121 -0.29 2.60 8.98
CA GLU A 121 0.65 3.60 8.47
C GLU A 121 1.69 4.07 9.52
N ASN A 122 1.87 3.34 10.64
CA ASN A 122 2.80 3.69 11.74
C ASN A 122 4.22 3.14 11.58
#